data_AF-A0A5C4IY71-F1
#
_entry.id   AF-A0A5C4IY71-F1
#
_cell.length_a   1.000
_cell.length_b   1.000
_cell.length_c   1.000
_cell.angle_alpha   90.00
_cell.angle_beta   90.00
_cell.angle_gamma   90.00
#
_symmetry.space_group_name_H-M   'P 1'
#
loop_
_entity.id
_entity.type
_entity.pdbx_description
1 polymer ?
#
loop_
_entity_poly.entity_id
_entity_poly.type
_entity_poly.pdbx_seq_one_letter_code
_entity_poly.pdbx_strand_id
1 'polypeptide(L)'
;MMPSQSTDIATDVVRRAVEDAVQAPSVHNTQPWRFGISGSRISVRADADRRLDVADPDGREMLISCGAALYNLRLSLRMQGFEPVVRLLPDPDRPHLLADVHLESLRERAGDEVEREYAQIRRRRSHRGGFRPDPVGAGVLTALRHAAEQEGGRLIQAVD
;
A
#
# COMPACT_ATOMS: atom_id res chain seq x y z
N MET A 1 -7.35 -15.51 33.27
CA MET A 1 -6.35 -15.64 32.21
C MET A 1 -6.33 -14.30 31.48
N MET A 2 -5.33 -13.44 31.78
CA MET A 2 -5.21 -12.12 31.14
C MET A 2 -4.56 -12.30 29.77
N PRO A 3 -5.04 -11.66 28.69
CA PRO A 3 -4.29 -11.61 27.44
C PRO A 3 -2.90 -11.00 27.72
N SER A 4 -1.86 -11.55 27.09
CA SER A 4 -0.50 -11.06 27.27
C SER A 4 -0.36 -9.70 26.58
N GLN A 5 0.26 -8.70 27.23
CA GLN A 5 0.48 -7.35 26.67
C GLN A 5 1.05 -7.36 25.23
N SER A 6 1.86 -8.37 24.90
CA SER A 6 2.43 -8.56 23.58
C SER A 6 1.38 -8.82 22.48
N THR A 7 0.26 -9.47 22.82
CA THR A 7 -0.84 -9.75 21.89
C THR A 7 -1.67 -8.48 21.61
N ASP A 8 -1.86 -7.64 22.63
CA ASP A 8 -2.60 -6.38 22.50
C ASP A 8 -1.82 -5.37 21.65
N ILE A 9 -0.50 -5.25 21.88
CA ILE A 9 0.39 -4.40 21.06
C ILE A 9 0.36 -4.85 19.58
N ALA A 10 0.48 -6.14 19.32
CA ALA A 10 0.44 -6.66 17.95
C ALA A 10 -0.92 -6.38 17.27
N THR A 11 -2.01 -6.44 18.04
CA THR A 11 -3.36 -6.16 17.53
C THR A 11 -3.52 -4.69 17.15
N ASP A 12 -3.06 -3.76 17.99
CA ASP A 12 -3.10 -2.33 17.69
C ASP A 12 -2.25 -1.95 16.49
N VAL A 13 -1.06 -2.57 16.36
CA VAL A 13 -0.17 -2.36 15.23
C VAL A 13 -0.84 -2.76 13.91
N VAL A 14 -1.42 -3.96 13.90
CA VAL A 14 -2.12 -4.50 12.73
C VAL A 14 -3.33 -3.64 12.38
N ARG A 15 -4.14 -3.25 13.37
CA ARG A 15 -5.29 -2.37 13.17
C ARG A 15 -4.85 -1.05 12.54
N ARG A 16 -3.81 -0.41 13.07
CA ARG A 16 -3.30 0.84 12.53
C ARG A 16 -2.79 0.70 11.10
N ALA A 17 -2.09 -0.40 10.81
CA ALA A 17 -1.59 -0.68 9.47
C ALA A 17 -2.74 -0.81 8.46
N VAL A 18 -3.83 -1.46 8.84
CA VAL A 18 -5.04 -1.55 8.01
C VAL A 18 -5.73 -0.19 7.86
N GLU A 19 -5.84 0.61 8.93
CA GLU A 19 -6.41 1.96 8.87
C GLU A 19 -5.64 2.90 7.92
N ASP A 20 -4.33 2.75 7.84
CA ASP A 20 -3.50 3.53 6.91
C ASP A 20 -3.56 2.93 5.48
N ALA A 21 -3.67 1.60 5.35
CA ALA A 21 -3.86 0.92 4.07
C ALA A 21 -5.14 1.38 3.35
N VAL A 22 -6.25 1.54 4.07
CA VAL A 22 -7.53 1.98 3.48
C VAL A 22 -7.52 3.44 3.02
N GLN A 23 -6.50 4.24 3.36
CA GLN A 23 -6.33 5.60 2.82
C GLN A 23 -5.73 5.62 1.40
N ALA A 24 -5.33 4.45 0.87
CA ALA A 24 -4.79 4.35 -0.47
C ALA A 24 -5.79 4.85 -1.52
N PRO A 25 -5.31 5.49 -2.60
CA PRO A 25 -6.17 5.76 -3.75
C PRO A 25 -6.63 4.44 -4.37
N SER A 26 -7.86 4.43 -4.88
CA SER A 26 -8.38 3.33 -5.69
C SER A 26 -9.16 3.85 -6.90
N VAL A 27 -9.25 3.03 -7.94
CA VAL A 27 -10.09 3.30 -9.11
C VAL A 27 -11.50 3.66 -8.65
N HIS A 28 -12.02 4.81 -9.09
CA HIS A 28 -13.32 5.35 -8.67
C HIS A 28 -13.62 5.30 -7.16
N ASN A 29 -12.58 5.26 -6.31
CA ASN A 29 -12.70 5.08 -4.86
C ASN A 29 -13.42 3.78 -4.45
N THR A 30 -13.39 2.73 -5.27
CA THR A 30 -14.08 1.44 -5.00
C THR A 30 -13.52 0.70 -3.80
N GLN A 31 -12.27 0.97 -3.41
CA GLN A 31 -11.57 0.33 -2.29
C GLN A 31 -11.66 -1.20 -2.35
N PRO A 32 -11.14 -1.84 -3.41
CA PRO A 32 -11.45 -3.22 -3.75
C PRO A 32 -10.54 -4.22 -3.04
N TRP A 33 -10.35 -4.04 -1.74
CA TRP A 33 -9.45 -4.85 -0.92
C TRP A 33 -10.17 -5.45 0.28
N ARG A 34 -9.78 -6.67 0.65
CA ARG A 34 -10.14 -7.32 1.91
C ARG A 34 -8.87 -7.70 2.66
N PHE A 35 -8.80 -7.38 3.95
CA PHE A 35 -7.69 -7.74 4.82
C PHE A 35 -8.11 -8.91 5.73
N GLY A 36 -7.28 -9.95 5.80
CA GLY A 36 -7.45 -11.05 6.76
C GLY A 36 -6.29 -11.08 7.73
N ILE A 37 -6.57 -11.16 9.04
CA ILE A 37 -5.57 -11.10 10.10
C ILE A 37 -5.49 -12.46 10.80
N SER A 38 -4.28 -12.96 11.02
CA SER A 38 -4.04 -14.19 11.77
C SER A 38 -2.70 -14.10 12.50
N GLY A 39 -2.74 -13.80 13.80
CA GLY A 39 -1.52 -13.55 14.58
C GLY A 39 -0.70 -12.41 13.99
N SER A 40 0.57 -12.67 13.67
CA SER A 40 1.49 -11.72 13.03
C SER A 40 1.46 -11.79 11.49
N ARG A 41 0.35 -12.22 10.90
CA ARG A 41 0.16 -12.24 9.44
C ARG A 41 -1.04 -11.40 9.03
N ILE A 42 -0.87 -10.63 7.95
CA ILE A 42 -1.93 -9.92 7.27
C ILE A 42 -1.98 -10.40 5.82
N SER A 43 -3.11 -10.97 5.42
CA SER A 43 -3.39 -11.26 4.01
C SER A 43 -4.11 -10.10 3.36
N VAL A 44 -3.70 -9.73 2.15
CA VAL A 44 -4.35 -8.72 1.31
C VAL A 44 -4.99 -9.45 0.13
N ARG A 45 -6.29 -9.27 -0.04
CA ARG A 45 -7.08 -9.92 -1.10
C ARG A 45 -7.78 -8.90 -1.96
N ALA A 46 -7.87 -9.16 -3.26
CA ALA A 46 -8.78 -8.44 -4.15
C ALA A 46 -10.24 -8.77 -3.78
N ASP A 47 -11.08 -7.76 -3.78
CA ASP A 47 -12.53 -7.90 -3.70
C ASP A 47 -13.13 -7.83 -5.11
N ALA A 48 -13.31 -8.99 -5.75
CA ALA A 48 -13.83 -9.07 -7.11
C ALA A 48 -15.24 -8.49 -7.26
N ASP A 49 -16.03 -8.48 -6.17
CA ASP A 49 -17.38 -7.90 -6.15
C ASP A 49 -17.35 -6.36 -6.34
N ARG A 50 -16.16 -5.75 -6.17
CA ARG A 50 -15.91 -4.31 -6.34
C ARG A 50 -15.18 -3.98 -7.65
N ARG A 51 -14.98 -4.97 -8.53
CA ARG A 51 -14.45 -4.74 -9.88
C ARG A 51 -15.46 -3.95 -10.70
N LEU A 52 -14.96 -3.06 -11.55
CA LEU A 52 -15.80 -2.26 -12.43
C LEU A 52 -15.95 -2.98 -13.78
N ASP A 53 -17.10 -3.62 -14.01
CA ASP A 53 -17.27 -4.48 -15.19
C ASP A 53 -17.11 -3.75 -16.53
N VAL A 54 -17.41 -2.45 -16.60
CA VAL A 54 -17.28 -1.65 -17.83
C VAL A 54 -15.93 -0.93 -17.91
N ALA A 55 -15.50 -0.29 -16.82
CA ALA A 55 -14.31 0.57 -16.82
C ALA A 55 -13.00 -0.20 -16.59
N ASP A 56 -13.06 -1.37 -15.93
CA ASP A 56 -11.92 -2.22 -15.62
C ASP A 56 -12.29 -3.72 -15.74
N PRO A 57 -12.70 -4.19 -16.94
CA PRO A 57 -13.20 -5.56 -17.15
C PRO A 57 -12.17 -6.63 -16.77
N ASP A 58 -10.88 -6.36 -17.01
CA ASP A 58 -9.78 -7.27 -16.69
C ASP A 58 -9.30 -7.16 -15.23
N GLY A 59 -9.82 -6.20 -14.47
CA GLY A 59 -9.45 -6.01 -13.05
C GLY A 59 -8.04 -5.45 -12.84
N ARG A 60 -7.42 -4.87 -13.88
CA ARG A 60 -6.06 -4.34 -13.78
C ARG A 60 -6.00 -3.14 -12.83
N GLU A 61 -6.96 -2.21 -12.91
CA GLU A 61 -7.00 -1.04 -12.04
C GLU A 61 -7.36 -1.42 -10.59
N MET A 62 -8.20 -2.45 -10.43
CA MET A 62 -8.48 -3.09 -9.15
C MET A 62 -7.19 -3.62 -8.48
N LEU A 63 -6.36 -4.35 -9.24
CA LEU A 63 -5.09 -4.87 -8.73
C LEU A 63 -4.10 -3.75 -8.39
N ILE A 64 -4.00 -2.71 -9.23
CA ILE A 64 -3.17 -1.51 -8.95
C ILE A 64 -3.64 -0.83 -7.65
N SER A 65 -4.95 -0.71 -7.46
CA SER A 65 -5.53 -0.16 -6.24
C SER A 65 -5.13 -0.97 -5.00
N CYS A 66 -5.17 -2.31 -5.09
CA CYS A 66 -4.72 -3.18 -4.01
C CYS A 66 -3.21 -3.06 -3.74
N GLY A 67 -2.39 -2.88 -4.79
CA GLY A 67 -0.96 -2.61 -4.66
C GLY A 67 -0.68 -1.31 -3.88
N ALA A 68 -1.45 -0.25 -4.16
CA ALA A 68 -1.35 1.00 -3.40
C ALA A 68 -1.73 0.80 -1.91
N ALA A 69 -2.76 0.01 -1.62
CA ALA A 69 -3.12 -0.33 -0.24
C ALA A 69 -2.03 -1.15 0.47
N LEU A 70 -1.42 -2.12 -0.23
CA LEU A 70 -0.30 -2.90 0.29
C LEU A 70 0.93 -2.03 0.58
N TYR A 71 1.21 -1.04 -0.27
CA TYR A 71 2.31 -0.11 -0.04
C TYR A 71 2.09 0.75 1.22
N ASN A 72 0.89 1.34 1.39
CA ASN A 72 0.55 2.06 2.62
C ASN A 72 0.65 1.16 3.87
N LEU A 73 0.21 -0.10 3.76
CA LEU A 73 0.33 -1.08 4.83
C LEU A 73 1.79 -1.32 5.24
N ARG A 74 2.69 -1.49 4.25
CA ARG A 74 4.14 -1.66 4.49
C ARG A 74 4.74 -0.44 5.20
N LEU A 75 4.40 0.77 4.75
CA LEU A 75 4.87 2.01 5.39
C LEU A 75 4.41 2.12 6.84
N SER A 76 3.13 1.83 7.10
CA SER A 76 2.58 1.89 8.45
C SER A 76 3.22 0.86 9.39
N LEU A 77 3.51 -0.35 8.92
CA LEU A 77 4.23 -1.36 9.71
C LEU A 77 5.65 -0.91 10.05
N ARG A 78 6.40 -0.38 9.08
CA ARG A 78 7.77 0.12 9.31
C ARG A 78 7.80 1.28 10.31
N MET A 79 6.87 2.21 10.19
CA MET A 79 6.74 3.32 11.16
C MET A 79 6.40 2.87 12.56
N GLN A 80 5.82 1.69 12.72
CA GLN A 80 5.50 1.09 14.01
C GLN A 80 6.60 0.15 14.54
N GLY A 81 7.75 0.08 13.86
CA GLY A 81 8.86 -0.75 14.31
C GLY A 81 8.80 -2.21 13.83
N PHE A 82 8.07 -2.50 12.74
CA PHE A 82 7.99 -3.85 12.15
C PHE A 82 8.45 -3.87 10.70
N GLU A 83 9.26 -4.87 10.33
CA GLU A 83 9.66 -5.11 8.95
C GLU A 83 8.61 -6.02 8.30
N PRO A 84 7.92 -5.56 7.26
CA PRO A 84 6.96 -6.37 6.54
C PRO A 84 7.67 -7.32 5.56
N VAL A 85 7.67 -8.62 5.86
CA VAL A 85 8.09 -9.65 4.90
C VAL A 85 6.90 -10.01 4.02
N VAL A 86 6.94 -9.55 2.77
CA VAL A 86 5.83 -9.67 1.82
C VAL A 86 6.04 -10.82 0.86
N ARG A 87 5.08 -11.73 0.76
CA ARG A 87 4.97 -12.72 -0.32
C ARG A 87 3.82 -12.33 -1.24
N LEU A 88 4.14 -11.94 -2.47
CA LEU A 88 3.16 -11.61 -3.49
C LEU A 88 2.65 -12.88 -4.18
N LEU A 89 1.35 -12.89 -4.50
CA LEU A 89 0.66 -14.00 -5.17
C LEU A 89 1.07 -15.37 -4.61
N PRO A 90 0.95 -15.58 -3.28
CA PRO A 90 1.57 -16.71 -2.60
C PRO A 90 0.91 -18.06 -2.91
N ASP A 91 -0.25 -18.06 -3.59
CA ASP A 91 -1.03 -19.24 -3.86
C ASP A 91 -1.70 -19.16 -5.24
N PRO A 92 -1.28 -19.99 -6.22
CA PRO A 92 -1.84 -19.98 -7.57
C PRO A 92 -3.31 -20.44 -7.63
N ASP A 93 -3.78 -21.23 -6.67
CA ASP A 93 -5.17 -21.70 -6.60
C ASP A 93 -6.10 -20.66 -5.97
N ARG A 94 -5.54 -19.58 -5.40
CA ARG A 94 -6.27 -18.44 -4.83
C ARG A 94 -5.84 -17.14 -5.51
N PRO A 95 -6.28 -16.89 -6.77
CA PRO A 95 -5.81 -15.75 -7.57
C PRO A 95 -6.17 -14.38 -6.98
N HIS A 96 -7.17 -14.31 -6.09
CA HIS A 96 -7.51 -13.09 -5.36
C HIS A 96 -6.70 -12.89 -4.07
N LEU A 97 -5.88 -13.85 -3.64
CA LEU A 97 -4.91 -13.66 -2.56
C LEU A 97 -3.66 -13.00 -3.13
N LEU A 98 -3.61 -11.67 -3.00
CA LEU A 98 -2.59 -10.86 -3.66
C LEU A 98 -1.29 -10.79 -2.88
N ALA A 99 -1.37 -10.75 -1.54
CA ALA A 99 -0.20 -10.71 -0.69
C ALA A 99 -0.46 -11.39 0.66
N ASP A 100 0.61 -11.96 1.21
CA ASP A 100 0.69 -12.41 2.60
C ASP A 100 1.88 -11.70 3.25
N VAL A 101 1.59 -10.90 4.27
CA VAL A 101 2.54 -10.00 4.94
C VAL A 101 2.79 -10.53 6.33
N HIS A 102 4.03 -10.93 6.61
CA HIS A 102 4.46 -11.31 7.95
C HIS A 102 5.17 -10.14 8.62
N LEU A 103 4.83 -9.88 9.87
CA LEU A 103 5.42 -8.81 10.67
C LEU A 103 6.61 -9.39 11.44
N GLU A 104 7.81 -8.91 11.14
CA GLU A 104 9.01 -9.18 11.94
C GLU A 104 9.41 -7.92 12.71
N SER A 105 9.98 -8.04 13.91
CA SER A 105 10.46 -6.86 14.64
C SER A 105 11.59 -6.19 13.86
N LEU A 106 11.51 -4.87 13.66
CA LEU A 106 12.63 -4.10 13.13
C LEU A 106 13.79 -4.11 14.12
N ARG A 107 15.01 -4.25 13.58
CA ARG A 107 16.24 -4.11 14.36
C ARG A 107 16.63 -2.65 14.57
N GLU A 108 16.20 -1.76 13.68
CA GLU A 108 16.55 -0.34 13.65
C GLU A 108 15.31 0.52 13.35
N ARG A 109 15.36 1.81 13.70
CA ARG A 109 14.26 2.74 13.41
C ARG A 109 13.98 2.81 11.91
N ALA A 110 12.74 3.11 11.55
CA ALA A 110 12.42 3.47 10.17
C ALA A 110 13.30 4.62 9.68
N GLY A 111 13.81 4.51 8.46
CA GLY A 111 14.61 5.55 7.83
C GLY A 111 13.79 6.81 7.52
N ASP A 112 14.46 7.95 7.37
CA ASP A 112 13.82 9.25 7.18
C ASP A 112 12.92 9.31 5.92
N GLU A 113 13.19 8.46 4.92
CA GLU A 113 12.34 8.34 3.73
C GLU A 113 10.96 7.74 4.07
N VAL A 114 10.93 6.63 4.81
CA VAL A 114 9.69 5.99 5.27
C VAL A 114 8.86 6.96 6.11
N GLU A 115 9.51 7.73 6.99
CA GLU A 115 8.83 8.75 7.80
C GLU A 115 8.19 9.83 6.92
N ARG A 116 8.92 10.36 5.93
CA ARG A 116 8.40 11.36 4.99
C ARG A 116 7.22 10.84 4.17
N GLU A 117 7.29 9.60 3.69
CA GLU A 117 6.24 8.96 2.88
C GLU A 117 5.01 8.64 3.72
N TYR A 118 5.18 8.04 4.91
CA TYR A 118 4.10 7.75 5.84
C TYR A 118 3.32 9.02 6.22
N ALA A 119 4.02 10.14 6.44
CA ALA A 119 3.39 11.42 6.73
C ALA A 119 2.44 11.90 5.61
N GLN A 120 2.59 11.39 4.37
CA GLN A 120 1.70 11.74 3.25
C GLN A 120 0.42 10.92 3.18
N ILE A 121 0.35 9.74 3.83
CA ILE A 121 -0.82 8.83 3.72
C ILE A 121 -2.13 9.59 3.98
N ARG A 122 -2.18 10.38 5.06
CA ARG A 122 -3.38 11.13 5.47
C ARG A 122 -3.50 12.51 4.81
N ARG A 123 -2.43 13.02 4.21
CA ARG A 123 -2.39 14.35 3.54
C ARG A 123 -2.74 14.28 2.06
N ARG A 124 -2.35 13.20 1.38
CA ARG A 124 -2.55 13.01 -0.06
C ARG A 124 -4.03 13.09 -0.43
N ARG A 125 -4.34 13.82 -1.49
CA ARG A 125 -5.67 13.88 -2.10
C ARG A 125 -5.55 13.80 -3.62
N SER A 126 -6.59 13.30 -4.29
CA SER A 126 -6.66 13.34 -5.75
C SER A 126 -7.21 14.71 -6.16
N HIS A 127 -6.34 15.56 -6.70
CA HIS A 127 -6.73 16.85 -7.25
C HIS A 127 -7.17 16.68 -8.71
N ARG A 128 -8.33 17.24 -9.08
CA ARG A 128 -8.92 17.15 -10.43
C ARG A 128 -9.03 18.51 -11.14
N GLY A 129 -8.47 19.56 -10.55
CA GLY A 129 -8.38 20.88 -11.19
C GLY A 129 -7.19 20.96 -12.14
N GLY A 130 -7.10 22.09 -12.84
CA GLY A 130 -5.96 22.39 -13.70
C GLY A 130 -4.66 22.58 -12.90
N PHE A 131 -3.55 22.13 -13.47
CA PHE A 131 -2.22 22.39 -12.94
C PHE A 131 -1.62 23.64 -13.61
N ARG A 132 -0.63 24.25 -12.94
CA ARG A 132 0.16 25.30 -13.55
C ARG A 132 0.94 24.75 -14.76
N PRO A 133 1.19 25.56 -15.80
CA PRO A 133 1.91 25.12 -17.00
C PRO A 133 3.43 24.98 -16.77
N ASP A 134 3.94 25.44 -15.62
CA ASP A 134 5.36 25.34 -15.30
C ASP A 134 5.84 23.88 -15.36
N PRO A 135 6.99 23.60 -16.00
CA PRO A 135 7.51 22.25 -16.05
C PRO A 135 7.84 21.74 -14.65
N VAL A 136 7.63 20.43 -14.45
CA VAL A 136 8.06 19.76 -13.21
C VAL A 136 9.58 19.81 -13.12
N GLY A 137 10.11 20.30 -12.00
CA GLY A 137 11.56 20.43 -11.80
C GLY A 137 12.29 19.08 -11.97
N ALA A 138 13.45 19.10 -12.63
CA ALA A 138 14.20 17.89 -12.97
C ALA A 138 14.50 17.00 -11.75
N GLY A 139 14.83 17.60 -10.60
CA GLY A 139 15.08 16.84 -9.35
C GLY A 139 13.86 16.05 -8.87
N VAL A 140 12.64 16.58 -9.05
CA VAL A 140 11.40 15.88 -8.73
C VAL A 140 11.20 14.70 -9.67
N LEU A 141 11.41 14.89 -10.98
CA LEU A 141 11.30 13.80 -11.95
C LEU A 141 12.32 12.68 -11.69
N THR A 142 13.55 13.02 -11.29
CA THR A 142 14.57 12.04 -10.90
C THR A 142 14.14 11.26 -9.66
N ALA A 143 13.64 11.95 -8.63
CA ALA A 143 13.15 11.30 -7.42
C ALA A 143 11.98 10.35 -7.71
N LEU A 144 11.02 10.77 -8.56
CA LEU A 144 9.89 9.93 -8.95
C LEU A 144 10.31 8.71 -9.79
N ARG A 145 11.31 8.84 -10.67
CA ARG A 145 11.87 7.69 -11.41
C ARG A 145 12.48 6.68 -10.44
N HIS A 146 13.33 7.14 -9.53
CA HIS A 146 13.97 6.28 -8.55
C HIS A 146 12.92 5.57 -7.68
N ALA A 147 11.92 6.29 -7.16
CA ALA A 147 10.84 5.71 -6.38
C ALA A 147 10.06 4.63 -7.17
N ALA A 148 9.78 4.87 -8.45
CA ALA A 148 9.13 3.86 -9.30
C ALA A 148 10.01 2.62 -9.49
N GLU A 149 11.31 2.79 -9.75
CA GLU A 149 12.27 1.70 -9.95
C GLU A 149 12.44 0.83 -8.70
N GLN A 150 12.47 1.43 -7.51
CA GLN A 150 12.54 0.69 -6.24
C GLN A 150 11.32 -0.23 -6.02
N GLU A 151 10.18 0.10 -6.61
CA GLU A 151 8.95 -0.71 -6.56
C GLU A 151 8.73 -1.51 -7.86
N GLY A 152 9.76 -1.66 -8.70
CA GLY A 152 9.73 -2.46 -9.94
C GLY A 152 8.95 -1.82 -11.10
N GLY A 153 8.57 -0.55 -10.96
CA GLY A 153 7.90 0.25 -11.98
C GLY A 153 8.88 1.06 -12.83
N ARG A 154 8.34 1.73 -13.85
CA ARG A 154 9.08 2.71 -14.66
C ARG A 154 8.21 3.95 -14.85
N LEU A 155 8.82 5.12 -14.67
CA LEU A 155 8.17 6.39 -14.98
C LEU A 155 8.45 6.76 -16.44
N ILE A 156 7.40 6.82 -17.24
CA ILE A 156 7.43 7.33 -18.61
C ILE A 156 6.69 8.66 -18.60
N GLN A 157 7.37 9.72 -19.05
CA GLN A 157 6.70 11.00 -19.25
C GLN A 157 5.88 10.89 -20.53
N ALA A 158 4.56 10.99 -20.40
CA ALA A 158 3.70 11.20 -21.56
C ALA A 158 4.05 12.58 -22.13
N VAL A 159 4.71 12.58 -23.27
CA VAL A 159 4.84 13.75 -24.13
C VAL A 159 3.76 13.60 -25.19
N ASP A 160 2.93 14.63 -25.36
CA ASP A 160 2.02 14.70 -26.51
C ASP A 160 2.81 14.76 -27.83
#